data_AF-C3NA09-F1
#
_entry.id   AF-C3NA09-F1
#
_cell.length_a   1.000
_cell.length_b   1.000
_cell.length_c   1.000
_cell.angle_alpha   90.00
_cell.angle_beta   90.00
_cell.angle_gamma   90.00
#
_symmetry.space_group_name_H-M   'P 1'
#
loop_
_entity.id
_entity.type
_entity.pdbx_description
1 polymer ?
#
loop_
_entity_poly.entity_id
_entity_poly.type
_entity_poly.pdbx_seq_one_letter_code
_entity_poly.pdbx_strand_id
1 'polypeptide(L)' 'MKSTITVSKKVKEVLERKKREMEIKLNKPLSWDKFFQNIFREEEERIPKLTEEEAEILKDLTKEDRKNWRIREFV' A
#
# COMPACT_ATOMS: atom_id res chain seq x y z
N MET A 1 3.59 -8.78 -10.63
CA MET A 1 2.17 -8.45 -10.91
C MET A 1 2.04 -6.93 -11.00
N LYS A 2 1.40 -6.39 -12.04
CA LYS A 2 1.02 -4.97 -12.10
C LYS A 2 -0.47 -4.89 -11.76
N SER A 3 -0.78 -4.42 -10.56
CA SER A 3 -2.17 -4.22 -10.14
C SER A 3 -2.57 -2.79 -10.46
N THR A 4 -3.51 -2.61 -11.39
CA THR A 4 -4.07 -1.29 -11.70
C THR A 4 -5.21 -1.01 -10.73
N ILE A 5 -5.11 0.10 -10.00
CA ILE A 5 -6.16 0.55 -9.10
C ILE A 5 -7.00 1.59 -9.84
N THR A 6 -8.29 1.33 -9.99
CA THR A 6 -9.23 2.29 -10.54
C THR A 6 -9.69 3.22 -9.43
N VAL A 7 -9.52 4.53 -9.62
CA VAL A 7 -9.98 5.57 -8.69
C VAL A 7 -11.02 6.46 -9.36
N SER A 8 -11.86 7.13 -8.57
CA SER A 8 -12.82 8.09 -9.11
C SER A 8 -12.13 9.27 -9.80
N LYS A 9 -12.83 9.91 -10.75
CA LYS A 9 -12.29 11.07 -11.49
C LYS A 9 -11.80 12.18 -10.55
N LYS A 10 -12.58 12.49 -9.52
CA LYS A 10 -12.24 13.49 -8.50
C LYS A 10 -10.94 13.15 -7.77
N VAL A 11 -10.74 11.88 -7.41
CA VAL A 11 -9.51 11.43 -6.74
C VAL A 11 -8.32 11.53 -7.68
N LYS A 12 -8.49 11.13 -8.95
CA LYS A 12 -7.44 11.24 -9.97
C LYS A 12 -6.96 12.69 -10.17
N GLU A 13 -7.89 13.64 -10.28
CA GLU A 13 -7.56 15.07 -10.43
C GLU A 13 -6.77 15.62 -9.24
N VAL A 14 -7.14 15.23 -8.01
CA VAL A 14 -6.41 15.61 -6.80
C VAL A 14 -4.99 15.05 -6.80
N LEU A 15 -4.83 13.78 -7.17
CA LEU A 15 -3.52 13.12 -7.25
C LEU A 15 -2.63 13.75 -8.32
N GLU A 16 -3.17 14.06 -9.50
CA GLU A 16 -2.43 14.72 -10.58
C GLU A 16 -1.94 16.11 -10.17
N ARG A 17 -2.80 16.91 -9.52
CA ARG A 17 -2.41 18.22 -8.98
C ARG A 17 -1.28 18.09 -7.97
N LYS A 18 -1.39 17.15 -7.03
CA LYS A 18 -0.37 16.90 -6.00
C LYS A 18 0.95 16.41 -6.58
N LYS A 19 0.89 15.54 -7.59
CA LYS A 19 2.09 15.08 -8.32
C LYS A 19 2.80 16.24 -8.99
N ARG A 20 2.07 17.11 -9.68
CA ARG A 20 2.62 18.30 -10.35
C ARG A 20 3.25 19.29 -9.38
N GLU A 21 2.59 19.56 -8.25
CA GLU A 21 3.16 20.40 -7.17
C GLU A 21 4.52 19.84 -6.69
N MET A 22 4.64 18.52 -6.56
CA MET A 22 5.85 17.86 -6.10
C MET A 22 6.96 17.85 -7.16
N GLU A 23 6.61 17.65 -8.44
CA GLU A 23 7.55 17.75 -9.57
C GLU A 23 8.16 19.14 -9.69
N ILE A 24 7.36 20.19 -9.47
CA ILE A 24 7.83 21.58 -9.43
C ILE A 24 8.79 21.78 -8.26
N LYS A 25 8.43 21.32 -7.06
CA LYS A 25 9.29 21.44 -5.86
C LYS A 25 10.63 20.72 -6.01
N LEU A 26 10.64 19.56 -6.65
CA LEU A 26 11.84 18.74 -6.84
C LEU A 26 12.58 19.06 -8.15
N ASN A 27 12.04 19.99 -8.96
CA ASN A 27 12.52 20.35 -10.29
C ASN A 27 12.83 19.14 -11.19
N LYS A 28 12.00 18.09 -11.11
CA LYS A 28 12.19 16.86 -11.87
C LYS A 28 10.85 16.15 -12.12
N PRO A 29 10.68 15.46 -13.26
CA PRO A 29 9.52 14.63 -13.50
C PRO A 29 9.51 13.41 -12.56
N LEU A 30 8.32 12.98 -12.14
CA LEU A 30 8.11 11.82 -11.29
C LEU A 30 7.22 10.79 -11.98
N SER A 31 7.50 9.50 -11.78
CA SER A 31 6.52 8.45 -12.05
C SER A 31 5.49 8.40 -10.93
N TRP A 32 4.35 7.74 -11.17
CA TRP A 32 3.36 7.50 -10.11
C TRP A 32 3.94 6.70 -8.94
N ASP A 33 4.77 5.68 -9.22
CA ASP A 33 5.42 4.88 -8.18
C ASP A 33 6.31 5.75 -7.28
N LYS A 34 7.17 6.59 -7.89
CA LYS A 34 8.04 7.50 -7.15
C LYS A 34 7.23 8.55 -6.38
N PHE A 35 6.13 9.02 -6.94
CA PHE A 35 5.23 9.95 -6.26
C PHE A 35 4.65 9.33 -4.99
N PHE A 36 4.08 8.13 -5.09
CA PHE A 36 3.52 7.44 -3.92
C PHE A 36 4.59 7.06 -2.89
N GLN A 37 5.75 6.56 -3.33
CA GLN A 37 6.88 6.30 -2.41
C GLN A 37 7.29 7.56 -1.64
N ASN A 38 7.30 8.74 -2.27
CA ASN A 38 7.63 9.98 -1.56
C ASN A 38 6.53 10.43 -0.61
N ILE A 39 5.25 10.25 -0.97
CA ILE A 39 4.12 10.59 -0.08
C ILE A 39 4.12 9.70 1.15
N PHE A 40 4.28 8.40 0.95
CA PHE A 40 4.21 7.42 2.03
C PHE A 40 5.56 7.19 2.72
N ARG A 41 6.63 7.91 2.36
CA ARG A 41 7.96 7.68 2.90
C ARG A 41 8.00 7.78 4.43
N GLU A 42 7.39 8.82 4.98
CA GLU A 42 7.33 9.03 6.42
C GLU A 42 6.40 8.03 7.12
N GLU A 43 5.34 7.59 6.45
CA GLU A 43 4.43 6.57 6.99
C GLU A 43 5.06 5.18 6.94
N GLU A 44 5.79 4.84 5.89
CA GLU A 44 6.51 3.57 5.72
C GLU A 44 7.65 3.43 6.73
N GLU A 45 8.33 4.53 7.08
CA GLU A 45 9.30 4.56 8.18
C GLU A 45 8.64 4.45 9.56
N ARG A 46 7.36 4.83 9.70
CA ARG A 46 6.57 4.69 10.94
C ARG A 46 5.87 3.35 11.09
N ILE A 47 5.66 2.61 10.00
CA ILE A 47 5.12 1.26 10.06
C ILE A 47 6.18 0.36 10.69
N PRO A 48 5.92 -0.25 11.87
CA PRO A 48 6.85 -1.20 12.46
C PRO A 48 7.08 -2.31 11.47
N LYS A 49 8.33 -2.47 11.02
CA LYS A 49 8.71 -3.58 10.16
C LYS A 49 8.79 -4.81 11.03
N LEU A 50 8.00 -5.81 10.69
CA LEU A 50 8.10 -7.12 11.31
C LEU A 50 9.47 -7.71 10.98
N THR A 51 10.07 -8.34 11.99
CA THR A 51 11.17 -9.28 11.77
C THR A 51 10.68 -10.49 10.98
N GLU A 52 11.60 -11.24 10.37
CA GLU A 52 11.25 -12.43 9.59
C GLU A 52 10.47 -13.45 10.45
N GLU A 53 10.85 -13.59 11.72
CA GLU A 53 10.17 -14.45 12.70
C GLU A 53 8.74 -13.98 12.98
N GLU A 54 8.53 -12.69 13.23
CA GLU A 54 7.19 -12.13 13.47
C GLU A 54 6.30 -12.25 12.23
N ALA A 55 6.87 -12.10 11.03
CA ALA A 55 6.16 -12.26 9.77
C ALA A 55 5.73 -13.71 9.53
N GLU A 56 6.59 -14.69 9.82
CA GLU A 56 6.26 -16.12 9.75
C GLU A 56 5.16 -16.49 10.74
N ILE A 57 5.23 -16.00 11.99
CA ILE A 57 4.18 -16.23 13.01
C ILE A 57 2.83 -15.69 12.54
N LEU A 58 2.78 -14.45 12.03
CA LEU A 58 1.54 -13.85 11.53
C LEU A 58 0.97 -14.59 10.31
N LYS A 59 1.85 -15.07 9.43
CA LYS A 59 1.50 -15.85 8.25
C LYS A 59 0.91 -17.21 8.64
N ASP A 60 1.39 -17.82 9.71
CA ASP A 60 0.86 -19.10 10.19
C ASP A 60 -0.47 -18.91 10.94
N LEU A 61 -0.58 -17.90 11.81
CA LEU A 61 -1.85 -17.54 12.45
C LEU A 61 -2.95 -17.25 11.42
N THR A 62 -2.63 -16.50 10.36
CA THR A 62 -3.61 -16.20 9.30
C THR A 62 -3.98 -17.40 8.45
N LYS A 63 -3.07 -18.37 8.24
CA LYS A 63 -3.42 -19.64 7.57
C LYS A 63 -4.35 -20.49 8.44
N GLU A 64 -4.10 -20.56 9.74
CA GLU A 64 -4.92 -21.30 10.69
C GLU A 64 -6.32 -20.70 10.80
N ASP A 65 -6.43 -19.38 10.94
CA ASP A 65 -7.72 -18.69 10.98
C ASP A 65 -8.50 -18.82 9.67
N ARG A 66 -7.83 -18.81 8.51
CA ARG A 66 -8.49 -19.08 7.21
C ARG A 66 -9.08 -20.49 7.14
N LYS A 67 -8.44 -21.49 7.75
CA LYS A 67 -9.01 -22.85 7.82
C LYS A 67 -10.25 -22.87 8.71
N ASN A 68 -10.20 -22.19 9.85
CA ASN A 68 -11.32 -22.09 10.79
C ASN A 68 -12.51 -21.32 10.21
N TRP A 69 -12.26 -20.27 9.42
CA TRP A 69 -13.33 -19.52 8.76
C TRP A 69 -14.08 -20.37 7.74
N ARG A 70 -13.37 -21.17 6.92
CA ARG A 70 -14.00 -22.11 5.98
C ARG A 70 -14.86 -23.16 6.67
N ILE A 71 -14.57 -23.50 7.93
CA ILE A 71 -15.37 -24.47 8.69
C ILE A 71 -16.66 -23.81 9.21
N ARG A 72 -16.63 -22.53 9.57
CA ARG A 72 -17.81 -21.79 10.06
C ARG A 72 -18.88 -21.51 9.02
N GLU A 73 -18.56 -21.50 7.73
CA GLU A 73 -19.57 -21.35 6.66
C GLU A 73 -20.35 -22.65 6.37
N PHE A 74 -19.99 -23.77 7.02
CA PHE A 74 -20.60 -25.09 6.81
C PHE A 74 -21.20 -25.71 8.09
N VAL A 75 -21.44 -24.91 9.14
CA VAL A 75 -22.19 -25.30 10.36
C VAL A 75 -23.46 -24.46 10.48
#